data_AF-V9MFR8-F1
#
_entry.id   AF-V9MFR8-F1
#
_cell.length_a   1.000
_cell.length_b   1.000
_cell.length_c   1.000
_cell.angle_alpha   90.00
_cell.angle_beta   90.00
_cell.angle_gamma   90.00
#
_symmetry.space_group_name_H-M   'P 1'
#
loop_
_entity.id
_entity.type
_entity.pdbx_description
1 polymer ?
#
loop_
_entity_poly.entity_id
_entity_poly.type
_entity_poly.pdbx_seq_one_letter_code
_entity_poly.pdbx_strand_id
1 'polypeptide(L)'
;MSLIEFPLLDQTTSNSVISTTPNDLSNWSRLSSLWPLLYGTSCCFIEFASLIGSRFDFDRYGLVPRSSPRQADLILTAGTVTMKMAPSLVRLYEQMPEPKYVIAMGACTITGGMFSTDSYSTVRGVDKLIPVDVYLPGCPPKPEAVMDALTKLRKRISREIVEDRTLSQKKNRCFTTSHKFYVRRSTHTGNYDQELLYQSPSTLDISSETFFKSKSSVSSYKFSN
;
A
#
# COMPACT_ATOMS: atom_id res chain seq x y z
N MET A 1 -2.77 26.80 -0.60
CA MET A 1 -1.29 26.76 -0.71
C MET A 1 -0.75 26.07 0.53
N SER A 2 0.01 25.00 0.37
CA SER A 2 0.79 24.40 1.46
C SER A 2 2.00 25.29 1.73
N LEU A 3 2.11 25.83 2.94
CA LEU A 3 3.30 26.58 3.36
C LEU A 3 4.36 25.58 3.82
N ILE A 4 5.60 25.78 3.37
CA ILE A 4 6.75 25.02 3.85
C ILE A 4 7.18 25.67 5.17
N GLU A 5 7.14 24.91 6.26
CA GLU A 5 7.65 25.36 7.56
C GLU A 5 9.18 25.26 7.54
N PHE A 6 9.87 26.37 7.81
CA PHE A 6 11.33 26.38 7.83
C PHE A 6 11.83 25.70 9.11
N PRO A 7 12.84 24.82 9.02
CA PRO A 7 13.39 24.18 10.20
C PRO A 7 14.02 25.25 11.10
N LEU A 8 13.52 25.37 12.34
CA LEU A 8 14.09 26.24 13.38
C LEU A 8 15.33 25.64 14.07
N LEU A 9 15.71 24.43 13.70
CA LEU A 9 16.82 23.72 14.29
C LEU A 9 18.06 23.94 13.42
N ASP A 10 19.02 24.70 13.94
CA ASP A 10 20.31 24.91 13.30
C ASP A 10 21.08 23.57 13.38
N GLN A 11 20.97 22.76 12.32
CA GLN A 11 21.58 21.43 12.27
C GLN A 11 23.09 21.59 12.11
N THR A 12 23.76 21.84 13.23
CA THR A 12 25.21 21.91 13.34
C THR A 12 25.78 20.49 13.33
N THR A 13 25.78 19.84 12.16
CA THR A 13 26.42 18.53 12.02
C THR A 13 27.93 18.72 12.14
N SER A 14 28.49 18.40 13.32
CA SER A 14 29.94 18.39 13.52
C SER A 14 30.57 17.21 12.76
N ASN A 15 30.80 17.40 11.47
CA ASN A 15 31.37 16.38 10.58
C ASN A 15 32.85 16.15 10.88
N SER A 16 33.13 15.29 11.86
CA SER A 16 34.48 14.74 12.03
C SER A 16 34.72 13.65 10.99
N VAL A 17 35.91 13.62 10.38
CA VAL A 17 36.32 12.60 9.37
C VAL A 17 36.16 11.17 9.91
N ILE A 18 36.27 11.00 11.23
CA ILE A 18 36.09 9.71 11.90
C ILE A 18 34.62 9.27 11.88
N SER A 19 33.65 10.18 12.00
CA SER A 19 32.21 9.86 11.99
C SER A 19 31.67 9.55 10.58
N THR A 20 32.28 10.10 9.53
CA THR A 20 31.83 9.86 8.15
C THR A 20 32.18 8.45 7.65
N THR A 21 33.34 7.92 8.03
CA THR A 21 33.79 6.57 7.60
C THR A 21 32.85 5.41 8.00
N PRO A 22 32.32 5.30 9.24
CA PRO A 22 31.34 4.26 9.59
C PRO A 22 29.97 4.51 8.96
N ASN A 23 29.58 5.77 8.74
CA ASN A 23 28.34 6.11 8.04
C ASN A 23 28.39 5.61 6.58
N ASP A 24 29.50 5.85 5.90
CA ASP A 24 29.71 5.40 4.52
C ASP A 24 29.71 3.87 4.42
N LEU A 25 30.36 3.17 5.36
CA LEU A 25 30.34 1.71 5.42
C LEU A 25 28.93 1.15 5.67
N SER A 26 28.18 1.76 6.60
CA SER A 26 26.81 1.38 6.91
C SER A 26 25.86 1.64 5.73
N ASN A 27 26.04 2.72 4.99
CA ASN A 27 25.23 3.02 3.82
C ASN A 27 25.59 2.09 2.66
N TRP A 28 26.87 1.81 2.47
CA TRP A 28 27.35 0.86 1.47
C TRP A 28 26.79 -0.55 1.69
N SER A 29 26.79 -1.05 2.93
CA SER A 29 26.23 -2.37 3.23
C SER A 29 24.75 -2.44 2.87
N ARG A 30 23.94 -1.46 3.31
CA ARG A 30 22.50 -1.40 3.01
C ARG A 30 22.19 -1.30 1.52
N LEU A 31 22.85 -0.39 0.79
CA LEU A 31 22.58 -0.20 -0.64
C LEU A 31 23.05 -1.39 -1.48
N SER A 32 24.02 -2.17 -0.99
CA SER A 32 24.53 -3.37 -1.65
C SER A 32 23.63 -4.60 -1.47
N SER A 33 22.80 -4.64 -0.42
CA SER A 33 22.03 -5.83 -0.04
C SER A 33 20.57 -5.50 0.29
N LEU A 34 19.87 -4.83 -0.60
CA LEU A 34 18.43 -4.54 -0.45
C LEU A 34 17.61 -5.81 -0.75
N TRP A 35 16.69 -6.20 0.12
CA TRP A 35 15.81 -7.35 -0.06
C TRP A 35 14.37 -6.89 -0.33
N PRO A 36 13.94 -6.90 -1.59
CA PRO A 36 12.60 -6.50 -1.97
C PRO A 36 11.56 -7.52 -1.53
N LEU A 37 10.44 -7.01 -1.02
CA LEU A 37 9.23 -7.77 -0.77
C LEU A 37 8.64 -8.23 -2.11
N LEU A 38 8.34 -9.52 -2.24
CA LEU A 38 7.55 -10.08 -3.33
C LEU A 38 6.10 -9.62 -3.23
N TYR A 39 5.86 -8.37 -3.62
CA TYR A 39 4.56 -7.73 -3.58
C TYR A 39 4.11 -7.34 -4.99
N GLY A 40 2.90 -7.78 -5.34
CA GLY A 40 2.28 -7.49 -6.62
C GLY A 40 0.78 -7.57 -6.54
N THR A 41 0.09 -6.63 -7.17
CA THR A 41 -1.38 -6.59 -7.17
C THR A 41 -1.98 -6.59 -8.57
N SER A 42 -1.25 -6.10 -9.58
CA SER A 42 -1.76 -6.01 -10.95
C SER A 42 -0.65 -6.20 -11.99
N CYS A 43 -0.84 -5.66 -13.21
CA CYS A 43 0.03 -5.88 -14.37
C CYS A 43 1.51 -5.53 -14.17
N CYS A 44 1.82 -4.55 -13.31
CA CYS A 44 3.22 -4.17 -13.04
C CYS A 44 4.02 -5.29 -12.37
N PHE A 45 3.36 -6.25 -11.71
CA PHE A 45 4.05 -7.37 -11.08
C PHE A 45 4.73 -8.31 -12.09
N ILE A 46 4.19 -8.44 -13.31
CA ILE A 46 4.81 -9.29 -14.34
C ILE A 46 6.15 -8.69 -14.79
N GLU A 47 6.22 -7.36 -14.94
CA GLU A 47 7.48 -6.68 -15.25
C GLU A 47 8.48 -6.72 -14.09
N PHE A 48 7.98 -6.79 -12.85
CA PHE A 48 8.85 -7.05 -11.71
C PHE A 48 9.34 -8.50 -11.69
N ALA A 49 8.46 -9.47 -11.97
CA ALA A 49 8.81 -10.89 -12.01
C ALA A 49 9.80 -11.20 -13.15
N SER A 50 9.77 -10.46 -14.26
CA SER A 50 10.73 -10.61 -15.35
C SER A 50 12.17 -10.24 -14.94
N LEU A 51 12.35 -9.44 -13.89
CA LEU A 51 13.65 -9.15 -13.25
C LEU A 51 14.16 -10.33 -12.42
N ILE A 52 13.29 -11.25 -11.99
CA ILE A 52 13.71 -12.46 -11.26
C ILE A 52 14.18 -13.53 -12.26
N GLY A 53 13.87 -13.35 -13.55
CA GLY A 53 14.26 -14.27 -14.62
C GLY A 53 15.74 -14.17 -15.01
N SER A 54 16.12 -14.91 -16.05
CA SER A 54 17.51 -14.97 -16.53
C SER A 54 17.93 -13.75 -17.36
N ARG A 55 16.98 -13.08 -18.01
CA ARG A 55 17.28 -11.98 -18.96
C ARG A 55 17.73 -10.72 -18.25
N PHE A 56 17.02 -10.36 -17.19
CA PHE A 56 17.34 -9.23 -16.33
C PHE A 56 17.61 -9.82 -14.97
N ASP A 57 18.83 -9.71 -14.48
CA ASP A 57 19.28 -10.39 -13.27
C ASP A 57 19.24 -9.40 -12.09
N PHE A 58 18.21 -9.54 -11.25
CA PHE A 58 18.01 -8.71 -10.07
C PHE A 58 19.04 -9.01 -8.97
N ASP A 59 19.45 -10.27 -8.82
CA ASP A 59 20.39 -10.69 -7.79
C ASP A 59 21.80 -10.18 -8.05
N ARG A 60 22.15 -9.85 -9.30
CA ARG A 60 23.39 -9.14 -9.65
C ARG A 60 23.60 -7.86 -8.85
N TYR A 61 22.52 -7.18 -8.53
CA TYR A 61 22.57 -5.95 -7.75
C TYR A 61 22.56 -6.25 -6.24
N GLY A 62 22.43 -7.49 -5.80
CA GLY A 62 22.27 -7.89 -4.40
C GLY A 62 20.82 -7.85 -3.93
N LEU A 63 19.87 -7.99 -4.87
CA LEU A 63 18.44 -7.97 -4.60
C LEU A 63 17.87 -9.38 -4.52
N VAL A 64 17.67 -9.85 -3.30
CA VAL A 64 17.07 -11.16 -3.06
C VAL A 64 15.59 -10.98 -2.70
N PRO A 65 14.64 -11.39 -3.58
CA PRO A 65 13.23 -11.25 -3.29
C PRO A 65 12.81 -12.10 -2.08
N ARG A 66 12.11 -11.50 -1.12
CA ARG A 66 11.58 -12.18 0.08
C ARG A 66 10.07 -12.11 0.13
N SER A 67 9.42 -13.23 0.48
CA SER A 67 7.96 -13.30 0.64
C SER A 67 7.47 -12.79 2.01
N SER A 68 8.36 -12.73 3.00
CA SER A 68 8.03 -12.27 4.35
C SER A 68 8.38 -10.80 4.54
N PRO A 69 7.45 -9.96 5.02
CA PRO A 69 7.73 -8.54 5.30
C PRO A 69 8.76 -8.34 6.39
N ARG A 70 8.93 -9.29 7.32
CA ARG A 70 9.94 -9.19 8.37
C ARG A 70 11.37 -9.39 7.88
N GLN A 71 11.52 -9.98 6.70
CA GLN A 71 12.82 -10.23 6.07
C GLN A 71 13.14 -9.20 4.99
N ALA A 72 12.15 -8.46 4.50
CA ALA A 72 12.34 -7.47 3.45
C ALA A 72 12.56 -6.07 4.02
N ASP A 73 13.39 -5.27 3.36
CA ASP A 73 13.65 -3.86 3.68
C ASP A 73 13.16 -2.92 2.55
N LEU A 74 12.98 -3.43 1.34
CA LEU A 74 12.45 -2.69 0.20
C LEU A 74 11.05 -3.18 -0.13
N ILE A 75 10.09 -2.27 -0.32
CA ILE A 75 8.78 -2.61 -0.90
C ILE A 75 8.61 -1.90 -2.24
N LEU A 76 8.54 -2.69 -3.31
CA LEU A 76 8.19 -2.21 -4.63
C LEU A 76 6.68 -2.35 -4.79
N THR A 77 5.95 -1.24 -4.83
CA THR A 77 4.50 -1.27 -4.99
C THR A 77 4.14 -1.50 -6.46
N ALA A 78 4.19 -2.76 -6.88
CA ALA A 78 4.00 -3.19 -8.26
C ALA A 78 2.52 -3.47 -8.56
N GLY A 79 1.75 -2.40 -8.75
CA GLY A 79 0.38 -2.48 -9.26
C GLY A 79 -0.65 -1.63 -8.52
N THR A 80 -1.88 -1.67 -9.01
CA THR A 80 -2.99 -0.86 -8.51
C THR A 80 -3.37 -1.26 -7.08
N VAL A 81 -3.56 -0.27 -6.20
CA VAL A 81 -4.03 -0.49 -4.83
C VAL A 81 -5.50 -0.13 -4.74
N THR A 82 -6.34 -1.11 -4.39
CA THR A 82 -7.77 -0.89 -4.15
C THR A 82 -8.03 -0.55 -2.69
N MET A 83 -9.21 0.02 -2.38
CA MET A 83 -9.64 0.32 -1.02
C MET A 83 -9.59 -0.91 -0.10
N LYS A 84 -9.88 -2.11 -0.64
CA LYS A 84 -9.77 -3.36 0.11
C LYS A 84 -8.31 -3.73 0.43
N MET A 85 -7.39 -3.45 -0.49
CA MET A 85 -5.97 -3.79 -0.33
C MET A 85 -5.20 -2.73 0.49
N ALA A 86 -5.66 -1.48 0.50
CA ALA A 86 -5.03 -0.37 1.22
C ALA A 86 -4.65 -0.67 2.68
N PRO A 87 -5.55 -1.18 3.56
CA PRO A 87 -5.17 -1.49 4.94
C PRO A 87 -4.15 -2.64 5.04
N SER A 88 -4.22 -3.62 4.13
CA SER A 88 -3.26 -4.73 4.08
C SER A 88 -1.87 -4.24 3.70
N LEU A 89 -1.76 -3.30 2.74
CA LEU A 89 -0.50 -2.70 2.34
C LEU A 89 0.15 -1.91 3.49
N VAL A 90 -0.64 -1.08 4.19
CA VAL A 90 -0.15 -0.36 5.37
C VAL A 90 0.36 -1.34 6.44
N ARG A 91 -0.39 -2.43 6.69
CA ARG A 91 0.03 -3.47 7.63
C ARG A 91 1.35 -4.14 7.22
N LEU A 92 1.54 -4.45 5.93
CA LEU A 92 2.80 -5.01 5.44
C LEU A 92 3.96 -4.05 5.71
N TYR A 93 3.79 -2.76 5.39
CA TYR A 93 4.79 -1.73 5.63
C TYR A 93 5.11 -1.54 7.12
N GLU A 94 4.11 -1.62 8.00
CA GLU A 94 4.30 -1.54 9.45
C GLU A 94 5.04 -2.77 10.02
N GLN A 95 4.91 -3.94 9.39
CA GLN A 95 5.58 -5.17 9.82
C GLN A 95 7.04 -5.29 9.33
N MET A 96 7.48 -4.40 8.44
CA MET A 96 8.86 -4.36 7.96
C MET A 96 9.81 -3.69 8.98
N PRO A 97 11.03 -4.22 9.15
CA PRO A 97 12.05 -3.61 10.00
C PRO A 97 12.47 -2.23 9.46
N GLU A 98 12.98 -1.37 10.35
CA GLU A 98 13.69 -0.15 9.96
C GLU A 98 15.17 -0.46 9.75
N PRO A 99 15.83 0.05 8.69
CA PRO A 99 15.35 0.97 7.65
C PRO A 99 14.52 0.28 6.56
N LYS A 100 13.48 0.96 6.07
CA LYS A 100 12.65 0.48 4.97
C LYS A 100 12.44 1.52 3.90
N TYR A 101 12.39 1.08 2.66
CA TYR A 101 12.29 1.93 1.48
C TYR A 101 11.09 1.55 0.62
N VAL A 102 10.43 2.54 0.02
CA VAL A 102 9.25 2.35 -0.80
C VAL A 102 9.49 2.92 -2.19
N ILE A 103 9.30 2.09 -3.23
CA ILE A 103 9.28 2.55 -4.61
C ILE A 103 7.84 2.44 -5.14
N ALA A 104 7.31 3.54 -5.67
CA ALA A 104 6.03 3.57 -6.39
C ALA A 104 6.24 3.17 -7.84
N MET A 105 5.86 1.94 -8.20
CA MET A 105 6.02 1.40 -9.55
C MET A 105 4.73 1.51 -10.34
N GLY A 106 4.81 2.21 -11.47
CA GLY A 106 3.75 2.34 -12.45
C GLY A 106 2.76 3.47 -12.16
N ALA A 107 2.08 3.93 -13.20
CA ALA A 107 1.18 5.10 -13.14
C ALA A 107 0.06 4.94 -12.09
N CYS A 108 -0.39 3.70 -11.85
CA CYS A 108 -1.44 3.41 -10.88
C CYS A 108 -1.04 3.72 -9.43
N THR A 109 0.23 3.55 -9.04
CA THR A 109 0.68 3.84 -7.67
C THR A 109 1.11 5.29 -7.47
N ILE A 110 1.34 6.05 -8.54
CA ILE A 110 1.71 7.46 -8.44
C ILE A 110 0.46 8.33 -8.33
N THR A 111 -0.48 8.20 -9.27
CA THR A 111 -1.66 9.09 -9.37
C THR A 111 -2.99 8.33 -9.43
N GLY A 112 -2.97 7.01 -9.46
CA GLY A 112 -4.11 6.17 -9.85
C GLY A 112 -4.12 5.82 -11.35
N GLY A 113 -3.23 6.41 -12.15
CA GLY A 113 -3.06 6.08 -13.57
C GLY A 113 -4.36 6.23 -14.35
N MET A 114 -4.70 5.24 -15.20
CA MET A 114 -5.97 5.26 -15.94
C MET A 114 -7.21 5.23 -15.03
N PHE A 115 -7.08 4.81 -13.78
CA PHE A 115 -8.18 4.73 -12.82
C PHE A 115 -8.39 6.04 -12.06
N SER A 116 -7.60 7.09 -12.32
CA SER A 116 -7.70 8.34 -11.59
C SER A 116 -9.04 9.06 -11.80
N THR A 117 -9.64 8.96 -12.99
CA THR A 117 -10.86 9.72 -13.34
C THR A 117 -12.10 9.10 -12.70
N ASP A 118 -12.48 7.90 -13.15
CA ASP A 118 -13.85 7.37 -12.91
C ASP A 118 -13.92 6.22 -11.91
N SER A 119 -12.80 5.77 -11.34
CA SER A 119 -12.85 4.62 -10.42
C SER A 119 -13.26 5.02 -9.00
N TYR A 120 -14.21 4.28 -8.43
CA TYR A 120 -14.72 4.51 -7.07
C TYR A 120 -13.88 3.80 -5.98
N SER A 121 -13.11 2.78 -6.35
CA SER A 121 -12.48 1.84 -5.40
C SER A 121 -10.96 1.83 -5.46
N THR A 122 -10.31 2.60 -6.34
CA THR A 122 -8.85 2.65 -6.38
C THR A 122 -8.32 3.82 -5.55
N VAL A 123 -7.19 3.58 -4.88
CA VAL A 123 -6.48 4.64 -4.18
C VAL A 123 -5.65 5.42 -5.20
N ARG A 124 -5.94 6.72 -5.34
CA ARG A 124 -5.24 7.62 -6.24
C ARG A 124 -3.87 8.01 -5.67
N GLY A 125 -2.89 7.12 -5.78
CA GLY A 125 -1.54 7.32 -5.24
C GLY A 125 -1.30 6.54 -3.95
N VAL A 126 -0.16 5.86 -3.88
CA VAL A 126 0.26 5.06 -2.72
C VAL A 126 0.91 5.92 -1.63
N ASP A 127 1.35 7.12 -2.01
CA ASP A 127 1.85 8.20 -1.16
C ASP A 127 0.85 8.63 -0.07
N LYS A 128 -0.44 8.43 -0.31
CA LYS A 128 -1.51 8.63 0.67
C LYS A 128 -1.53 7.62 1.81
N LEU A 129 -0.90 6.46 1.61
CA LEU A 129 -0.91 5.35 2.55
C LEU A 129 0.45 5.20 3.25
N ILE A 130 1.53 5.22 2.46
CA ILE A 130 2.89 4.98 2.92
C ILE A 130 3.84 6.00 2.27
N PRO A 131 4.92 6.43 2.96
CA PRO A 131 5.86 7.39 2.41
C PRO A 131 6.64 6.77 1.25
N VAL A 132 6.65 7.42 0.09
CA VAL A 132 7.33 6.95 -1.11
C VAL A 132 8.70 7.60 -1.25
N ASP A 133 9.74 6.81 -1.53
CA ASP A 133 11.10 7.29 -1.74
C ASP A 133 11.41 7.62 -3.20
N VAL A 134 10.97 6.76 -4.12
CA VAL A 134 11.21 6.92 -5.55
C VAL A 134 9.93 6.61 -6.32
N TYR A 135 9.60 7.49 -7.28
CA TYR A 135 8.50 7.30 -8.21
C TYR A 135 9.03 6.80 -9.55
N LEU A 136 8.43 5.72 -10.06
CA LEU A 136 8.76 5.12 -11.35
C LEU A 136 7.52 5.14 -12.27
N PRO A 137 7.42 6.11 -13.20
CA PRO A 137 6.31 6.16 -14.14
C PRO A 137 6.40 5.04 -15.19
N GLY A 138 5.24 4.59 -15.69
CA GLY A 138 5.11 3.55 -16.72
C GLY A 138 3.80 2.78 -16.59
N CYS A 139 3.36 2.08 -17.64
CA CYS A 139 2.12 1.30 -17.61
C CYS A 139 2.16 0.06 -18.54
N PRO A 140 2.87 -1.01 -18.18
CA PRO A 140 3.83 -1.09 -17.08
C PRO A 140 5.20 -0.50 -17.47
N PRO A 141 6.05 -0.09 -16.51
CA PRO A 141 7.42 0.34 -16.81
C PRO A 141 8.24 -0.85 -17.27
N LYS A 142 9.14 -0.63 -18.24
CA LYS A 142 10.05 -1.69 -18.71
C LYS A 142 10.99 -2.16 -17.58
N PRO A 143 11.47 -3.41 -17.60
CA PRO A 143 12.37 -3.95 -16.58
C PRO A 143 13.64 -3.09 -16.39
N GLU A 144 14.20 -2.56 -17.48
CA GLU A 144 15.37 -1.68 -17.41
C GLU A 144 15.09 -0.38 -16.64
N ALA A 145 13.87 0.14 -16.74
CA ALA A 145 13.45 1.34 -16.01
C ALA A 145 13.30 1.06 -14.50
N VAL A 146 12.95 -0.18 -14.13
CA VAL A 146 12.93 -0.61 -12.71
C VAL A 146 14.35 -0.63 -12.14
N MET A 147 15.33 -1.11 -12.91
CA MET A 147 16.74 -1.08 -12.51
C MET A 147 17.29 0.36 -12.38
N ASP A 148 16.84 1.29 -13.23
CA ASP A 148 17.17 2.72 -13.09
C ASP A 148 16.57 3.32 -11.80
N ALA A 149 15.30 3.03 -11.50
CA ALA A 149 14.67 3.46 -10.26
C ALA A 149 15.41 2.94 -9.01
N LEU A 150 15.89 1.70 -9.05
CA LEU A 150 16.73 1.16 -7.99
C LEU A 150 18.07 1.89 -7.89
N THR A 151 18.71 2.19 -9.02
CA THR A 151 19.96 2.94 -9.05
C THR A 151 19.78 4.34 -8.43
N LYS A 152 18.63 4.98 -8.67
CA LYS A 152 18.24 6.24 -8.01
C LYS A 152 18.01 6.05 -6.50
N LEU A 153 17.38 4.95 -6.09
CA LEU A 153 17.21 4.63 -4.67
C LEU A 153 18.57 4.47 -3.97
N ARG A 154 19.53 3.75 -4.58
CA ARG A 154 20.89 3.59 -4.02
C ARG A 154 21.60 4.92 -3.81
N LYS A 155 21.47 5.84 -4.77
CA LYS A 155 22.01 7.20 -4.67
C LYS A 155 21.36 8.02 -3.57
N ARG A 156 20.10 7.73 -3.21
CA ARG A 156 19.41 8.34 -2.08
C ARG A 156 19.95 7.76 -0.77
N ILE A 157 20.03 6.44 -0.65
CA ILE A 157 20.55 5.74 0.54
C ILE A 157 22.00 6.15 0.84
N SER A 158 22.84 6.31 -0.19
CA SER A 158 24.23 6.73 0.00
C SER A 158 24.39 8.12 0.63
N ARG A 159 23.35 8.96 0.59
CA ARG A 159 23.35 10.32 1.15
C ARG A 159 22.72 10.41 2.54
N GLU A 160 22.22 9.31 3.08
CA GLU A 160 21.60 9.30 4.41
C GLU A 160 22.67 9.48 5.50
N ILE A 161 22.35 10.30 6.50
CA ILE A 161 23.16 10.47 7.71
C ILE A 161 22.48 9.67 8.83
N VAL A 162 23.25 8.87 9.57
CA VAL A 162 22.73 8.00 10.64
C VAL A 162 21.94 8.79 11.71
N GLU A 163 22.30 10.05 11.98
CA GLU A 163 21.67 10.89 13.03
C GLU A 163 20.21 11.29 12.72
N ASP A 164 19.87 11.51 11.45
CA ASP A 164 18.50 11.84 11.00
C ASP A 164 17.50 10.72 11.32
N ARG A 165 17.97 9.50 11.57
CA ARG A 165 17.12 8.33 11.84
C ARG A 165 16.46 8.38 13.21
N THR A 166 17.08 9.06 14.17
CA THR A 166 16.47 9.27 15.50
C THR A 166 15.15 10.04 15.41
N LEU A 167 14.98 10.87 14.37
CA LEU A 167 13.75 11.63 14.08
C LEU A 167 12.68 10.81 13.35
N SER A 168 13.06 9.71 12.67
CA SER A 168 12.13 8.86 11.91
C SER A 168 11.35 7.87 12.79
N GLN A 169 11.55 7.88 14.12
CA GLN A 169 10.72 7.09 15.01
C GLN A 169 9.28 7.63 14.98
N LYS A 170 8.32 6.73 14.69
CA LYS A 170 6.88 7.05 14.67
C LYS A 170 6.49 7.72 15.98
N LYS A 171 6.18 9.03 15.94
CA LYS A 171 5.76 9.78 17.13
C LYS A 171 4.38 9.28 17.56
N ASN A 172 4.29 8.65 18.73
CA ASN A 172 3.05 8.12 19.27
C ASN A 172 2.16 9.26 19.80
N ARG A 173 1.39 9.88 18.91
CA ARG A 173 0.31 10.82 19.29
C ARG A 173 -1.00 10.04 19.39
N CYS A 174 -1.30 9.53 20.58
CA CYS A 174 -2.51 8.77 20.83
C CYS A 174 -3.62 9.66 21.41
N PHE A 175 -4.79 9.65 20.79
CA PHE A 175 -6.00 10.29 21.30
C PHE A 175 -7.10 9.24 21.46
N THR A 176 -7.92 9.36 22.51
CA THR A 176 -9.02 8.42 22.79
C THR A 176 -10.33 9.18 22.88
N THR A 177 -11.35 8.70 22.16
CA THR A 177 -12.68 9.32 22.14
C THR A 177 -13.74 8.20 22.17
N SER A 178 -14.79 8.37 22.96
CA SER A 178 -15.92 7.43 23.04
C SER A 178 -16.87 7.61 21.85
N HIS A 179 -17.47 6.51 21.38
CA HIS A 179 -18.41 6.49 20.25
C HIS A 179 -19.69 5.72 20.59
N LYS A 180 -20.80 6.02 19.90
CA LYS A 180 -22.11 5.36 20.07
C LYS A 180 -22.50 4.46 18.88
N PHE A 181 -21.52 3.90 18.17
CA PHE A 181 -21.78 3.00 17.03
C PHE A 181 -22.30 1.64 17.48
N TYR A 182 -23.18 1.04 16.68
CA TYR A 182 -23.68 -0.32 16.91
C TYR A 182 -22.63 -1.36 16.50
N VAL A 183 -22.35 -2.32 17.37
CA VAL A 183 -21.44 -3.43 17.07
C VAL A 183 -22.16 -4.43 16.15
N ARG A 184 -21.62 -4.64 14.95
CA ARG A 184 -22.07 -5.67 13.99
C ARG A 184 -21.14 -6.89 14.05
N ARG A 185 -21.71 -8.09 13.87
CA ARG A 185 -20.92 -9.33 13.70
C ARG A 185 -20.19 -9.32 12.36
N SER A 186 -19.03 -9.98 12.29
CA SER A 186 -18.27 -10.14 11.04
C SER A 186 -19.12 -10.85 9.99
N THR A 187 -19.08 -10.36 8.75
CA THR A 187 -19.72 -11.00 7.59
C THR A 187 -18.90 -12.17 7.04
N HIS A 188 -17.59 -12.23 7.36
CA HIS A 188 -16.71 -13.30 6.93
C HIS A 188 -16.56 -14.32 8.07
N THR A 189 -17.34 -15.40 8.00
CA THR A 189 -17.40 -16.48 9.00
C THR A 189 -16.52 -17.69 8.67
N GLY A 190 -16.05 -17.79 7.42
CA GLY A 190 -15.17 -18.90 6.97
C GLY A 190 -15.89 -20.19 6.61
N ASN A 191 -17.22 -20.25 6.71
CA ASN A 191 -18.02 -21.44 6.43
C ASN A 191 -18.51 -21.47 4.97
N TYR A 192 -17.58 -21.53 4.02
CA TYR A 192 -17.92 -21.56 2.60
C TYR A 192 -18.70 -22.83 2.20
N ASP A 193 -18.31 -23.98 2.75
CA ASP A 193 -18.88 -25.28 2.37
C ASP A 193 -20.26 -25.56 3.01
N GLN A 194 -20.59 -24.92 4.13
CA GLN A 194 -21.86 -25.15 4.83
C GLN A 194 -23.03 -24.35 4.23
N GLU A 195 -22.78 -23.21 3.57
CA GLU A 195 -23.82 -22.41 2.91
C GLU A 195 -24.25 -23.00 1.55
N LEU A 196 -23.38 -23.77 0.88
CA LEU A 196 -23.72 -24.49 -0.36
C LEU A 196 -24.62 -25.71 -0.13
N LEU A 197 -24.66 -26.25 1.10
CA LEU A 197 -25.55 -27.36 1.48
C LEU A 197 -26.97 -26.90 1.85
N TYR A 198 -27.26 -25.60 1.78
CA TYR A 198 -28.59 -25.04 2.03
C TYR A 198 -29.08 -24.22 0.84
N GLN A 199 -29.41 -24.91 -0.25
CA GLN A 199 -30.50 -24.51 -1.13
C GLN A 199 -30.94 -25.70 -2.01
N SER A 200 -31.76 -26.60 -1.44
CA SER A 200 -32.85 -27.15 -2.26
C SER A 200 -33.74 -25.97 -2.67
N PRO A 201 -34.17 -25.83 -3.94
CA PRO A 201 -35.08 -24.76 -4.31
C PRO A 201 -36.32 -24.90 -3.41
N SER A 202 -36.59 -23.87 -2.60
CA SER A 202 -37.85 -23.77 -1.90
C SER A 202 -38.95 -23.89 -2.96
N THR A 203 -39.70 -24.98 -2.90
CA THR A 203 -40.86 -25.23 -3.75
C THR A 203 -41.76 -24.01 -3.71
N LEU A 204 -42.02 -23.46 -4.90
CA LEU A 204 -43.02 -22.44 -5.17
C LEU A 204 -44.40 -22.97 -4.77
N ASP A 205 -44.82 -22.73 -3.54
CA ASP A 205 -46.25 -22.66 -3.19
C ASP A 205 -46.61 -21.18 -3.05
N ILE A 206 -46.68 -20.50 -4.19
CA ILE A 206 -47.42 -19.25 -4.30
C ILE A 206 -48.90 -19.65 -4.32
N SER A 207 -49.54 -19.67 -3.16
CA SER A 207 -51.01 -19.66 -3.12
C SER A 207 -51.47 -18.31 -3.67
N SER A 208 -52.25 -18.36 -4.74
CA SER A 208 -52.71 -17.24 -5.56
C SER A 208 -53.70 -16.28 -4.87
N GLU A 209 -53.76 -16.23 -3.54
CA GLU A 209 -54.77 -15.46 -2.80
C GLU A 209 -54.28 -14.14 -2.21
N THR A 210 -52.96 -13.90 -2.11
CA THR A 210 -52.44 -12.64 -1.54
C THR A 210 -52.17 -11.54 -2.57
N PHE A 211 -52.18 -11.85 -3.88
CA PHE A 211 -51.84 -10.89 -4.93
C PHE A 211 -52.98 -9.93 -5.34
N PHE A 212 -54.24 -10.24 -5.01
CA PHE A 212 -55.39 -9.38 -5.34
C PHE A 212 -55.78 -8.37 -4.24
N LYS A 213 -55.20 -8.46 -3.03
CA LYS A 213 -55.63 -7.65 -1.87
C LYS A 213 -54.81 -6.36 -1.65
N SER A 214 -53.67 -6.18 -2.34
CA SER A 214 -52.84 -4.96 -2.19
C SER A 214 -53.14 -3.85 -3.20
N LYS A 215 -54.02 -4.09 -4.18
CA LYS A 215 -54.37 -3.10 -5.21
C LYS A 215 -55.56 -2.19 -4.88
N SER A 216 -56.14 -2.31 -3.68
CA SER A 216 -57.33 -1.55 -3.26
C SER A 216 -57.18 -0.93 -1.88
N SER A 217 -56.27 0.03 -1.70
CA SER A 217 -56.42 1.06 -0.65
C SER A 217 -55.49 2.24 -0.93
N VAL A 218 -55.89 3.10 -1.87
CA VAL A 218 -55.46 4.50 -1.87
C VAL A 218 -56.45 5.24 -0.96
N SER A 219 -55.99 5.82 0.14
CA SER A 219 -56.75 6.79 0.93
C SER A 219 -55.82 7.73 1.71
N SER A 220 -55.89 8.98 1.28
CA SER A 220 -55.48 10.27 1.85
C SER A 220 -55.33 10.44 3.37
N TYR A 221 -54.25 11.12 3.79
CA TYR A 221 -54.19 11.99 4.99
C TYR A 221 -53.19 13.14 4.70
N LYS A 222 -53.66 14.33 4.28
CA LYS A 222 -53.98 15.57 5.05
C LYS A 222 -52.85 16.09 5.96
N PHE A 223 -52.26 17.21 5.53
CA PHE A 223 -51.46 18.17 6.31
C PHE A 223 -52.39 19.17 7.04
N SER A 224 -52.09 19.46 8.31
CA SER A 224 -52.59 20.57 9.13
C SER A 224 -51.61 20.73 10.29
N ASN A 225 -51.02 21.87 10.66
CA ASN A 225 -51.15 23.28 10.26
C ASN A 225 -49.77 23.86 9.96
#